data_AF-A0AAD5LTY8-F1
#
_entry.id   AF-A0AAD5LTY8-F1
#
_cell.length_a   1.000
_cell.length_b   1.000
_cell.length_c   1.000
_cell.angle_alpha   90.00
_cell.angle_beta   90.00
_cell.angle_gamma   90.00
#
_symmetry.space_group_name_H-M   'P 1'
#
loop_
_entity.id
_entity.type
_entity.pdbx_description
1 polymer ?
#
loop_
_entity_poly.entity_id
_entity_poly.type
_entity_poly.pdbx_seq_one_letter_code
_entity_poly.pdbx_strand_id
1 'polypeptide(L)'
;MQAVAPQLPVIPAPPTRPKAHPFIWLSVTSIHSVCFVYAGFIGLLYVRLPIDGAALISTMELYSVAVPSKNFKVVAAAYFVLAIVHVLILLRITYASVRFRGLLLSPPEDGSSVSMLRTLYNRITRSVKQSVKRSSVSRRTSSMLAGDAKLRSISNAALKSVKAYSAASNVTDPNYGKLHAIREIVETAFLTTQAYKSSYRVASPWINSVQIFLLVLNCWSFTLIDRLLRSSIGWTRLLCQYIHLCIDITIHIIIPLFLFLPYARIFNPEIGEFGTEFWYTDRWLVRVFNEFPMIFVTSLFDGVSKLFIVELTPIYQDLRNMVGFKVYNSTISRWNADAAITAQHHTRIMFVFLAATNMSEFPPGLYDVDFPPHLADIEICRSNLASLPDAVADVWPFGLFLILEELQLPAIPPVLAKLRPFFLSLAGNNITSLPTFVLQNPILLFLRVSGNPLSALPELTANDTIVPPVGWMWASLTNISDVPSWLDLDAMGTLDANETPLCARLLALDESSAMDAKTAALKRLVRCYPEGGESNINHFPIKVEPVINA
;
A
#
# COMPACT_ATOMS: atom_id res chain seq x y z
N MET A 1 -13.13 83.32 39.06
CA MET A 1 -12.16 82.50 38.31
C MET A 1 -11.37 81.66 39.30
N GLN A 2 -11.75 80.39 39.49
CA GLN A 2 -10.94 79.39 40.19
C GLN A 2 -10.08 78.68 39.14
N ALA A 3 -8.76 78.59 39.39
CA ALA A 3 -7.83 77.91 38.51
C ALA A 3 -8.08 76.39 38.57
N VAL A 4 -8.41 75.81 37.42
CA VAL A 4 -8.57 74.36 37.23
C VAL A 4 -7.18 73.73 37.16
N ALA A 5 -6.89 72.80 38.06
CA ALA A 5 -5.66 72.01 38.04
C ALA A 5 -5.64 71.04 36.81
N PRO A 6 -4.49 70.84 36.16
CA PRO A 6 -4.41 69.97 34.99
C PRO A 6 -4.59 68.50 35.40
N GLN A 7 -5.53 67.81 34.76
CA GLN A 7 -5.69 66.36 34.91
C GLN A 7 -4.48 65.63 34.30
N LEU A 8 -3.82 64.81 35.12
CA LEU A 8 -2.79 63.88 34.65
C LEU A 8 -3.41 62.86 33.69
N PRO A 9 -2.74 62.53 32.57
CA PRO A 9 -3.23 61.54 31.63
C PRO A 9 -3.33 60.17 32.31
N VAL A 10 -4.53 59.60 32.30
CA VAL A 10 -4.78 58.21 32.70
C VAL A 10 -4.04 57.32 31.71
N ILE A 11 -2.94 56.72 32.14
CA ILE A 11 -2.21 55.71 31.38
C ILE A 11 -3.14 54.49 31.27
N PRO A 12 -3.59 54.07 30.07
CA PRO A 12 -4.38 52.87 29.94
C PRO A 12 -3.57 51.68 30.43
N ALA A 13 -4.15 50.84 31.28
CA ALA A 13 -3.52 49.62 31.74
C ALA A 13 -3.03 48.81 30.52
N PRO A 14 -1.81 48.23 30.56
CA PRO A 14 -1.32 47.44 29.45
C PRO A 14 -2.33 46.32 29.14
N PRO A 15 -2.67 46.09 27.85
CA PRO A 15 -3.66 45.08 27.49
C PRO A 15 -3.24 43.74 28.10
N THR A 16 -4.16 43.13 28.85
CA THR A 16 -3.96 41.81 29.44
C THR A 16 -3.60 40.82 28.34
N ARG A 17 -2.37 40.29 28.38
CA ARG A 17 -1.87 39.36 27.37
C ARG A 17 -2.78 38.12 27.36
N PRO A 18 -3.42 37.77 26.23
CA PRO A 18 -4.28 36.59 26.17
C PRO A 18 -3.42 35.33 26.30
N LYS A 19 -3.43 34.70 27.48
CA LYS A 19 -2.85 33.36 27.68
C LYS A 19 -3.83 32.35 27.09
N ALA A 20 -3.34 31.35 26.35
CA ALA A 20 -4.19 30.22 26.00
C ALA A 20 -4.50 29.42 27.29
N HIS A 21 -5.73 28.95 27.43
CA HIS A 21 -6.07 28.03 28.51
C HIS A 21 -5.18 26.78 28.38
N PRO A 22 -4.56 26.27 29.47
CA PRO A 22 -3.62 25.14 29.41
C PRO A 22 -4.17 23.93 28.64
N PHE A 23 -5.46 23.65 28.81
CA PHE A 23 -6.17 22.59 28.09
C PHE A 23 -6.14 22.78 26.57
N ILE A 24 -6.44 23.98 26.05
CA ILE A 24 -6.48 24.24 24.61
C ILE A 24 -5.08 24.13 24.01
N TRP A 25 -4.07 24.64 24.72
CA TRP A 25 -2.67 24.51 24.31
C TRP A 25 -2.28 23.04 24.20
N LEU A 26 -2.60 22.24 25.22
CA LEU A 26 -2.33 20.81 25.24
C LEU A 26 -3.05 20.10 24.09
N SER A 27 -4.34 20.34 23.89
CA SER A 27 -5.10 19.69 22.81
C SER A 27 -4.53 19.99 21.43
N VAL A 28 -4.22 21.26 21.11
CA VAL A 28 -3.69 21.63 19.79
C VAL A 28 -2.30 21.04 19.55
N THR A 29 -1.44 21.06 20.57
CA THR A 29 -0.09 20.49 20.46
C THR A 29 -0.12 18.96 20.37
N SER A 30 -0.98 18.28 21.13
CA SER A 30 -1.21 16.84 21.01
C SER A 30 -1.69 16.45 19.61
N ILE A 31 -2.67 17.17 19.05
CA ILE A 31 -3.21 16.86 17.72
C ILE A 31 -2.14 17.00 16.64
N HIS A 32 -1.39 18.11 16.63
CA HIS A 32 -0.30 18.26 15.66
C HIS A 32 0.83 17.24 15.85
N SER A 33 1.06 16.79 17.08
CA SER A 33 2.01 15.71 17.37
C SER A 33 1.52 14.38 16.81
N VAL A 34 0.24 14.04 16.98
CA VAL A 34 -0.38 12.83 16.40
C VAL A 34 -0.31 12.87 14.87
N CYS A 35 -0.68 13.98 14.24
CA CYS A 35 -0.60 14.11 12.78
C CYS A 35 0.84 14.02 12.26
N PHE A 36 1.81 14.61 12.97
CA PHE A 36 3.23 14.48 12.63
C PHE A 36 3.70 13.02 12.70
N VAL A 37 3.43 12.35 13.82
CA VAL A 37 3.85 10.95 14.03
C VAL A 37 3.21 10.05 12.98
N TYR A 38 1.92 10.20 12.73
CA TYR A 38 1.20 9.40 11.74
C TYR A 38 1.73 9.63 10.32
N ALA A 39 1.81 10.89 9.87
CA ALA A 39 2.30 11.20 8.53
C ALA A 39 3.76 10.75 8.34
N GLY A 40 4.61 10.93 9.36
CA GLY A 40 5.98 10.44 9.37
C GLY A 40 6.05 8.90 9.28
N PHE A 41 5.21 8.20 10.05
CA PHE A 41 5.11 6.75 10.01
C PHE A 41 4.69 6.23 8.63
N ILE A 42 3.63 6.78 8.03
CA ILE A 42 3.19 6.39 6.69
C ILE A 42 4.27 6.71 5.65
N GLY A 43 4.91 7.88 5.72
CA GLY A 43 6.02 8.22 4.84
C GLY A 43 7.18 7.23 4.93
N LEU A 44 7.55 6.81 6.14
CA LEU A 44 8.57 5.78 6.38
C LEU A 44 8.12 4.41 5.87
N LEU A 45 6.86 4.04 6.06
CA LEU A 45 6.29 2.78 5.58
C LEU A 45 6.48 2.66 4.07
N TYR A 46 6.09 3.67 3.28
CA TYR A 46 6.27 3.65 1.81
C TYR A 46 7.74 3.62 1.35
N VAL A 47 8.68 4.07 2.18
CA VAL A 47 10.13 3.98 1.88
C VAL A 47 10.68 2.59 2.22
N ARG A 48 10.24 2.01 3.34
CA ARG A 48 10.74 0.72 3.85
C ARG A 48 10.10 -0.47 3.14
N LEU A 49 8.82 -0.40 2.78
CA LEU A 49 8.07 -1.55 2.25
C LEU A 49 8.72 -2.20 1.00
N PRO A 50 9.27 -1.44 0.02
CA PRO A 50 9.99 -2.05 -1.11
C PRO A 50 11.33 -2.72 -0.76
N ILE A 51 11.88 -2.42 0.42
CA ILE A 51 13.17 -2.96 0.89
C ILE A 51 12.91 -4.15 1.82
N ASP A 52 12.14 -3.90 2.87
CA ASP A 52 11.86 -4.85 3.96
C ASP A 52 10.74 -5.85 3.58
N GLY A 53 9.94 -5.55 2.54
CA GLY A 53 8.77 -6.31 2.13
C GLY A 53 8.65 -6.49 0.61
N ALA A 54 9.77 -6.70 -0.07
CA ALA A 54 9.80 -6.81 -1.53
C ALA A 54 8.82 -7.86 -2.09
N ALA A 55 8.72 -9.03 -1.43
CA ALA A 55 7.77 -10.08 -1.79
C ALA A 55 6.31 -9.61 -1.69
N LEU A 56 5.94 -8.99 -0.56
CA LEU A 56 4.63 -8.37 -0.39
C LEU A 56 4.32 -7.34 -1.48
N ILE A 57 5.29 -6.51 -1.85
CA ILE A 57 5.11 -5.51 -2.91
C ILE A 57 4.87 -6.16 -4.27
N SER A 58 5.62 -7.20 -4.62
CA SER A 58 5.38 -7.97 -5.84
C SER A 58 3.96 -8.54 -5.87
N THR A 59 3.47 -9.08 -4.76
CA THR A 59 2.09 -9.59 -4.66
C THR A 59 1.05 -8.47 -4.75
N MET A 60 1.29 -7.32 -4.11
CA MET A 60 0.39 -6.16 -4.21
C MET A 60 0.33 -5.57 -5.62
N GLU A 61 1.44 -5.59 -6.36
CA GLU A 61 1.50 -5.17 -7.76
C GLU A 61 0.80 -6.18 -8.68
N LEU A 62 1.02 -7.48 -8.46
CA LEU A 62 0.36 -8.57 -9.18
C LEU A 62 -1.16 -8.38 -9.17
N TYR A 63 -1.73 -8.16 -7.99
CA TYR A 63 -3.16 -8.00 -7.83
C TYR A 63 -3.66 -6.56 -7.96
N SER A 64 -2.79 -5.61 -8.34
CA SER A 64 -3.14 -4.19 -8.52
C SER A 64 -3.88 -3.56 -7.32
N VAL A 65 -3.51 -3.96 -6.11
CA VAL A 65 -4.19 -3.56 -4.85
C VAL A 65 -3.80 -2.14 -4.43
N ALA A 66 -2.61 -1.68 -4.84
CA ALA A 66 -2.09 -0.34 -4.60
C ALA A 66 -1.44 0.22 -5.87
N VAL A 67 -1.06 1.50 -5.83
CA VAL A 67 -0.24 2.08 -6.89
C VAL A 67 1.07 1.31 -7.06
N PRO A 68 1.63 1.20 -8.27
CA PRO A 68 2.92 0.53 -8.47
C PRO A 68 4.04 1.14 -7.61
N SER A 69 4.94 0.30 -7.13
CA SER A 69 6.06 0.62 -6.23
C SER A 69 6.96 1.74 -6.77
N LYS A 70 7.08 1.89 -8.09
CA LYS A 70 7.77 3.02 -8.74
C LYS A 70 7.26 4.40 -8.28
N ASN A 71 6.00 4.49 -7.87
CA ASN A 71 5.35 5.72 -7.41
C ASN A 71 5.45 5.91 -5.88
N PHE A 72 5.93 4.91 -5.12
CA PHE A 72 5.97 4.97 -3.65
C PHE A 72 6.82 6.13 -3.14
N LYS A 73 7.91 6.47 -3.83
CA LYS A 73 8.76 7.62 -3.48
C LYS A 73 7.99 8.94 -3.54
N VAL A 74 7.07 9.08 -4.49
CA VAL A 74 6.23 10.27 -4.63
C VAL A 74 5.21 10.34 -3.48
N VAL A 75 4.58 9.20 -3.17
CA VAL A 75 3.63 9.09 -2.05
C VAL A 75 4.32 9.39 -0.73
N ALA A 76 5.49 8.78 -0.46
CA ALA A 76 6.29 9.03 0.72
C ALA A 76 6.68 10.51 0.86
N ALA A 77 7.13 11.14 -0.23
CA ALA A 77 7.48 12.56 -0.23
C ALA A 77 6.29 13.45 0.16
N ALA A 78 5.07 13.14 -0.31
CA ALA A 78 3.87 13.88 0.06
C ALA A 78 3.57 13.78 1.56
N TYR A 79 3.66 12.59 2.15
CA TYR A 79 3.48 12.39 3.59
C TYR A 79 4.59 13.05 4.42
N PHE A 80 5.86 13.04 3.96
CA PHE A 80 6.93 13.77 4.64
C PHE A 80 6.74 15.29 4.59
N VAL A 81 6.25 15.83 3.48
CA VAL A 81 5.89 17.25 3.40
C VAL A 81 4.79 17.59 4.42
N LEU A 82 3.77 16.74 4.53
CA LEU A 82 2.71 16.90 5.54
C LEU A 82 3.27 16.85 6.97
N ALA A 83 4.16 15.89 7.26
CA ALA A 83 4.84 15.78 8.55
C ALA A 83 5.67 17.04 8.89
N ILE A 84 6.42 17.56 7.92
CA ILE A 84 7.21 18.80 8.07
C ILE A 84 6.30 19.98 8.40
N VAL A 85 5.15 20.12 7.74
CA VAL A 85 4.19 21.19 8.03
C VAL A 85 3.74 21.13 9.49
N HIS A 86 3.41 19.95 10.01
CA HIS A 86 3.02 19.80 11.42
C HIS A 86 4.17 20.11 12.40
N VAL A 87 5.40 19.69 12.10
CA VAL A 87 6.58 20.05 12.91
C VAL A 87 6.80 21.55 12.94
N LEU A 88 6.68 22.24 11.80
CA LEU A 88 6.84 23.69 11.74
C LEU A 88 5.77 24.42 12.57
N ILE A 89 4.55 23.90 12.61
CA ILE A 89 3.48 24.44 13.48
C ILE A 89 3.85 24.24 14.95
N LEU A 90 4.28 23.03 15.35
CA LEU A 90 4.71 22.73 16.72
C LEU A 90 5.88 23.63 17.15
N LEU A 91 6.91 23.77 16.31
CA LEU A 91 8.05 24.64 16.57
C LEU A 91 7.61 26.10 16.75
N ARG A 92 6.64 26.57 15.96
CA ARG A 92 6.09 27.92 16.11
C ARG A 92 5.36 28.10 17.44
N ILE A 93 4.53 27.14 17.84
CA ILE A 93 3.79 27.15 19.11
C ILE A 93 4.78 27.14 20.30
N THR A 94 5.78 26.26 20.25
CA THR A 94 6.83 26.15 21.27
C THR A 94 7.66 27.42 21.36
N TYR A 95 8.09 27.98 20.21
CA TYR A 95 8.83 29.25 20.17
C TYR A 95 8.03 30.38 20.82
N ALA A 96 6.76 30.56 20.44
CA ALA A 96 5.90 31.57 21.04
C ALA A 96 5.75 31.35 22.56
N SER A 97 5.57 30.10 22.98
CA SER A 97 5.34 29.79 24.39
C SER A 97 6.56 30.07 25.26
N VAL A 98 7.75 29.71 24.77
CA VAL A 98 9.03 29.95 25.46
C VAL A 98 9.40 31.44 25.44
N ARG A 99 9.31 32.10 24.28
CA ARG A 99 9.74 33.49 24.09
C ARG A 99 8.96 34.49 24.95
N PHE A 100 7.67 34.22 25.14
CA PHE A 100 6.76 35.10 25.89
C PHE A 100 6.43 34.58 27.29
N ARG A 101 7.08 33.49 27.72
CA ARG A 101 6.94 32.88 29.06
C ARG A 101 5.47 32.61 29.44
N GLY A 102 4.72 31.99 28.53
CA GLY A 102 3.32 31.62 28.74
C GLY A 102 2.81 30.71 27.63
N LEU A 103 1.82 29.87 27.93
CA LEU A 103 1.25 28.94 26.93
C LEU A 103 0.50 29.73 25.85
N LEU A 104 1.09 29.83 24.67
CA LEU A 104 0.57 30.61 23.54
C LEU A 104 0.56 29.75 22.27
N LEU A 105 -0.57 29.77 21.56
CA LEU A 105 -0.72 29.11 20.26
C LEU A 105 -0.13 29.94 19.10
N SER A 106 -0.10 31.25 19.28
CA SER A 106 0.46 32.20 18.32
C SER A 106 1.21 33.30 19.07
N PRO A 107 2.28 33.86 18.47
CA PRO A 107 2.92 35.04 19.02
C PRO A 107 1.92 36.22 19.01
N PRO A 108 1.99 37.15 19.99
CA PRO A 108 1.23 38.40 19.96
C PRO A 108 1.50 39.14 18.65
N GLU A 109 0.49 39.86 18.12
CA GLU A 109 0.62 40.65 16.90
C GLU A 109 1.63 41.80 17.08
N ASP A 110 2.90 41.49 16.88
CA ASP A 110 3.85 42.42 16.31
C ASP A 110 4.01 42.03 14.84
N GLY A 111 4.04 43.02 13.93
CA GLY A 111 4.14 42.86 12.46
C GLY A 111 5.36 42.07 11.93
N SER A 112 6.08 41.36 12.80
CA SER A 112 7.25 40.51 12.53
C SER A 112 6.89 39.05 12.18
N SER A 113 5.73 38.54 12.57
CA SER A 113 5.37 37.11 12.38
C SER A 113 5.20 36.72 10.90
N VAL A 114 4.73 37.65 10.06
CA VAL A 114 4.64 37.50 8.60
C VAL A 114 6.03 37.56 7.93
N SER A 115 7.03 38.17 8.57
CA SER A 115 8.36 38.33 7.99
C SER A 115 9.17 37.04 8.00
N MET A 116 9.06 36.21 9.05
CA MET A 116 9.85 34.97 9.17
C MET A 116 9.40 33.88 8.20
N LEU A 117 8.08 33.62 8.08
CA LEU A 117 7.53 32.67 7.11
C LEU A 117 7.76 33.14 5.67
N ARG A 118 7.65 34.45 5.40
CA ARG A 118 8.01 35.05 4.11
C ARG A 118 9.51 34.88 3.83
N THR A 119 10.38 35.00 4.83
CA THR A 119 11.84 34.83 4.69
C THR A 119 12.21 33.37 4.44
N LEU A 120 11.55 32.42 5.12
CA LEU A 120 11.74 30.98 4.93
C LEU A 120 11.20 30.53 3.56
N TYR A 121 9.99 30.94 3.19
CA TYR A 121 9.41 30.72 1.86
C TYR A 121 10.32 31.29 0.77
N ASN A 122 10.85 32.51 0.96
CA ASN A 122 11.77 33.15 0.02
C ASN A 122 13.13 32.44 -0.04
N ARG A 123 13.63 31.87 1.07
CA ARG A 123 14.86 31.05 1.08
C ARG A 123 14.65 29.74 0.34
N ILE A 124 13.56 29.01 0.64
CA ILE A 124 13.23 27.74 0.00
C ILE A 124 13.00 27.94 -1.50
N THR A 125 12.22 28.94 -1.91
CA THR A 125 12.03 29.25 -3.34
C THR A 125 13.31 29.70 -4.02
N ARG A 126 14.21 30.40 -3.33
CA ARG A 126 15.56 30.71 -3.87
C ARG A 126 16.39 29.44 -4.03
N SER A 127 16.45 28.55 -3.04
CA SER A 127 17.18 27.28 -3.11
C SER A 127 16.64 26.37 -4.20
N VAL A 128 15.31 26.24 -4.35
CA VAL A 128 14.66 25.48 -5.43
C VAL A 128 14.96 26.12 -6.78
N LYS A 129 14.83 27.44 -6.93
CA LYS A 129 15.22 28.14 -8.17
C LYS A 129 16.69 27.94 -8.50
N GLN A 130 17.57 27.95 -7.51
CA GLN A 130 19.02 27.80 -7.69
C GLN A 130 19.40 26.35 -8.06
N SER A 131 18.66 25.36 -7.55
CA SER A 131 18.78 23.94 -7.93
C SER A 131 18.26 23.69 -9.35
N VAL A 132 17.13 24.30 -9.73
CA VAL A 132 16.56 24.23 -11.08
C VAL A 132 17.45 24.94 -12.11
N LYS A 133 18.08 26.06 -11.72
CA LYS A 133 19.05 26.78 -12.57
C LYS A 133 20.36 26.00 -12.78
N ARG A 134 20.76 25.19 -11.79
CA ARG A 134 21.92 24.29 -11.91
C ARG A 134 21.64 23.10 -12.82
N SER A 135 20.40 22.60 -12.87
CA SER A 135 19.98 21.55 -13.82
C SER A 135 19.71 22.06 -15.24
N SER A 136 19.51 23.36 -15.44
CA SER A 136 19.10 23.94 -16.73
C SER A 136 20.24 24.53 -17.57
N VAL A 137 21.51 24.22 -17.28
CA VAL A 137 22.65 24.73 -18.07
C VAL A 137 22.74 24.09 -19.47
N SER A 138 21.86 23.13 -19.81
CA SER A 138 21.74 22.61 -21.18
C SER A 138 20.32 22.79 -21.74
N ARG A 139 20.06 23.95 -22.36
CA ARG A 139 19.40 24.13 -23.69
C ARG A 139 18.76 25.53 -23.83
N ARG A 140 18.90 26.04 -25.05
CA ARG A 140 18.62 27.41 -25.53
C ARG A 140 17.21 27.94 -25.22
N THR A 141 17.19 29.25 -24.99
CA THR A 141 16.09 30.10 -24.53
C THR A 141 15.44 30.91 -25.65
N SER A 142 14.11 30.85 -25.76
CA SER A 142 13.28 31.98 -26.26
C SER A 142 11.78 31.83 -25.95
N SER A 143 11.25 30.63 -25.65
CA SER A 143 9.81 30.42 -25.37
C SER A 143 9.37 30.58 -23.90
N MET A 144 10.30 30.77 -22.95
CA MET A 144 10.00 30.73 -21.51
C MET A 144 9.45 32.03 -20.89
N LEU A 145 9.64 33.20 -21.51
CA LEU A 145 9.22 34.48 -20.92
C LEU A 145 7.68 34.63 -20.83
N ALA A 146 6.93 34.04 -21.76
CA ALA A 146 5.46 34.02 -21.73
C ALA A 146 4.89 33.03 -20.70
N GLY A 147 5.57 31.89 -20.51
CA GLY A 147 5.22 30.89 -19.48
C GLY A 147 5.36 31.45 -18.06
N ASP A 148 6.40 32.26 -17.82
CA ASP A 148 6.66 32.89 -16.52
C ASP A 148 5.62 33.94 -16.14
N ALA A 149 5.00 34.64 -17.09
CA ALA A 149 3.92 35.58 -16.82
C ALA A 149 2.62 34.85 -16.42
N LYS A 150 2.30 33.77 -17.13
CA LYS A 150 1.11 32.93 -16.84
C LYS A 150 1.25 32.19 -15.51
N LEU A 151 2.43 31.63 -15.21
CA LEU A 151 2.72 31.01 -13.92
C LEU A 151 2.64 32.01 -12.75
N ARG A 152 3.14 33.24 -12.94
CA ARG A 152 3.03 34.31 -11.94
C ARG A 152 1.58 34.73 -11.70
N SER A 153 0.77 34.82 -12.75
CA SER A 153 -0.66 35.12 -12.64
C SER A 153 -1.41 34.05 -11.85
N ILE A 154 -1.19 32.76 -12.17
CA ILE A 154 -1.79 31.62 -11.46
C ILE A 154 -1.33 31.59 -10.00
N SER A 155 -0.05 31.81 -9.73
CA SER A 155 0.49 31.88 -8.37
C SER A 155 -0.10 33.02 -7.55
N ASN A 156 -0.28 34.20 -8.15
CA ASN A 156 -0.90 35.36 -7.49
C ASN A 156 -2.39 35.15 -7.23
N ALA A 157 -3.11 34.53 -8.17
CA ALA A 157 -4.51 34.15 -7.97
C ALA A 157 -4.66 33.13 -6.84
N ALA A 158 -3.83 32.08 -6.82
CA ALA A 158 -3.80 31.09 -5.74
C ALA A 158 -3.48 31.75 -4.38
N LEU A 159 -2.49 32.65 -4.33
CA LEU A 159 -2.13 33.36 -3.10
C LEU A 159 -3.27 34.27 -2.61
N LYS A 160 -4.01 34.90 -3.53
CA LYS A 160 -5.19 35.71 -3.20
C LYS A 160 -6.30 34.84 -2.62
N SER A 161 -6.57 33.68 -3.22
CA SER A 161 -7.54 32.71 -2.72
C SER A 161 -7.16 32.16 -1.34
N VAL A 162 -5.90 31.83 -1.11
CA VAL A 162 -5.39 31.36 0.21
C VAL A 162 -5.56 32.44 1.27
N LYS A 163 -5.28 33.71 0.95
CA LYS A 163 -5.50 34.83 1.88
C LYS A 163 -6.97 35.06 2.19
N ALA A 164 -7.83 35.02 1.17
CA ALA A 164 -9.28 35.17 1.34
C ALA A 164 -9.85 34.02 2.19
N TYR A 165 -9.42 32.78 1.93
CA TYR A 165 -9.76 31.61 2.73
C TYR A 165 -9.27 31.76 4.18
N SER A 166 -8.01 32.14 4.39
CA SER A 166 -7.44 32.35 5.72
C SER A 166 -8.17 33.45 6.51
N ALA A 167 -8.60 34.52 5.86
CA ALA A 167 -9.39 35.57 6.50
C ALA A 167 -10.79 35.05 6.89
N ALA A 168 -11.49 34.41 5.95
CA ALA A 168 -12.83 33.85 6.17
C ALA A 168 -12.85 32.64 7.14
N SER A 169 -11.71 31.97 7.35
CA SER A 169 -11.55 30.88 8.33
C SER A 169 -11.47 31.38 9.78
N ASN A 170 -11.27 32.69 9.97
CA ASN A 170 -11.28 33.27 11.30
C ASN A 170 -12.72 33.26 11.86
N VAL A 171 -12.89 32.75 13.07
CA VAL A 171 -14.19 32.60 13.76
C VAL A 171 -14.91 33.94 13.92
N THR A 172 -14.19 35.06 13.85
CA THR A 172 -14.73 36.42 13.96
C THR A 172 -15.09 37.06 12.61
N ASP A 173 -14.79 36.44 11.47
CA ASP A 173 -15.06 37.02 10.15
C ASP A 173 -16.57 36.98 9.80
N PRO A 174 -17.13 38.03 9.17
CA PRO A 174 -18.53 38.06 8.76
C PRO A 174 -18.91 36.94 7.77
N ASN A 175 -17.97 36.49 6.94
CA ASN A 175 -18.19 35.42 5.95
C ASN A 175 -17.95 34.02 6.51
N TYR A 176 -17.56 33.88 7.78
CA TYR A 176 -17.29 32.59 8.41
C TYR A 176 -18.44 31.60 8.23
N GLY A 177 -19.69 32.05 8.39
CA GLY A 177 -20.88 31.18 8.23
C GLY A 177 -21.02 30.59 6.82
N LYS A 178 -20.69 31.37 5.78
CA LYS A 178 -20.73 30.89 4.39
C LYS A 178 -19.62 29.87 4.11
N LEU A 179 -18.39 30.18 4.56
CA LEU A 179 -17.26 29.27 4.40
C LEU A 179 -17.48 27.97 5.18
N HIS A 180 -18.02 28.07 6.39
CA HIS A 180 -18.37 26.93 7.23
C HIS A 180 -19.42 26.06 6.55
N ALA A 181 -20.52 26.62 6.04
CA ALA A 181 -21.54 25.84 5.32
C ALA A 181 -20.97 25.10 4.09
N ILE A 182 -20.08 25.75 3.32
CA ILE A 182 -19.40 25.09 2.19
C ILE A 182 -18.54 23.93 2.70
N ARG A 183 -17.76 24.13 3.77
CA ARG A 183 -16.94 23.08 4.37
C ARG A 183 -17.82 21.92 4.84
N GLU A 184 -18.93 22.17 5.52
CA GLU A 184 -19.83 21.13 6.02
C GLU A 184 -20.43 20.28 4.90
N ILE A 185 -20.84 20.91 3.78
CA ILE A 185 -21.36 20.20 2.61
C ILE A 185 -20.28 19.28 2.03
N VAL A 186 -19.08 19.83 1.88
CA VAL A 186 -17.92 19.12 1.33
C VAL A 186 -17.55 17.95 2.25
N GLU A 187 -17.37 18.20 3.54
CA GLU A 187 -17.05 17.20 4.56
C GLU A 187 -18.12 16.09 4.63
N THR A 188 -19.40 16.46 4.67
CA THR A 188 -20.52 15.49 4.66
C THR A 188 -20.52 14.61 3.41
N ALA A 189 -20.23 15.17 2.23
CA ALA A 189 -20.14 14.40 1.00
C ALA A 189 -19.03 13.34 1.11
N PHE A 190 -17.86 13.69 1.67
CA PHE A 190 -16.75 12.75 1.82
C PHE A 190 -16.95 11.73 2.92
N LEU A 191 -17.54 12.13 4.05
CA LEU A 191 -17.98 11.19 5.08
C LEU A 191 -18.96 10.17 4.50
N THR A 192 -19.87 10.61 3.64
CA THR A 192 -20.83 9.73 2.96
C THR A 192 -20.13 8.78 1.99
N THR A 193 -19.23 9.28 1.14
CA THR A 193 -18.45 8.44 0.21
C THR A 193 -17.61 7.42 0.97
N GLN A 194 -16.96 7.83 2.07
CA GLN A 194 -16.14 6.96 2.90
C GLN A 194 -16.98 5.88 3.59
N ALA A 195 -18.14 6.24 4.17
CA ALA A 195 -19.08 5.31 4.78
C ALA A 195 -19.59 4.28 3.76
N TYR A 196 -19.93 4.74 2.55
CA TYR A 196 -20.33 3.85 1.46
C TYR A 196 -19.18 2.93 1.05
N LYS A 197 -17.96 3.46 0.86
CA LYS A 197 -16.75 2.69 0.51
C LYS A 197 -16.44 1.62 1.56
N SER A 198 -16.53 1.99 2.83
CA SER A 198 -16.35 1.06 3.95
C SER A 198 -17.42 -0.03 3.96
N SER A 199 -18.68 0.28 3.64
CA SER A 199 -19.78 -0.69 3.71
C SER A 199 -19.58 -1.93 2.83
N TYR A 200 -18.92 -1.79 1.68
CA TYR A 200 -18.66 -2.91 0.77
C TYR A 200 -17.21 -3.41 0.77
N ARG A 201 -16.27 -2.69 1.41
CA ARG A 201 -14.86 -3.12 1.53
C ARG A 201 -14.50 -3.66 2.91
N VAL A 202 -15.12 -3.16 3.96
CA VAL A 202 -14.76 -3.51 5.32
C VAL A 202 -15.87 -4.36 5.91
N ALA A 203 -15.60 -5.67 6.07
CA ALA A 203 -16.55 -6.61 6.64
C ALA A 203 -16.79 -6.38 8.15
N SER A 204 -15.97 -5.54 8.80
CA SER A 204 -16.07 -5.24 10.23
C SER A 204 -17.32 -4.41 10.55
N PRO A 205 -18.32 -4.96 11.29
CA PRO A 205 -19.57 -4.26 11.54
C PRO A 205 -19.39 -3.01 12.42
N TRP A 206 -18.41 -3.02 13.33
CA TRP A 206 -18.16 -1.89 14.22
C TRP A 206 -17.57 -0.70 13.47
N ILE A 207 -16.71 -0.92 12.46
CA ILE A 207 -16.13 0.17 11.65
C ILE A 207 -17.25 0.85 10.86
N ASN A 208 -18.14 0.07 10.24
CA ASN A 208 -19.28 0.60 9.51
C ASN A 208 -20.23 1.36 10.44
N SER A 209 -20.47 0.85 11.67
CA SER A 209 -21.29 1.53 12.68
C SER A 209 -20.68 2.87 13.13
N VAL A 210 -19.37 2.90 13.38
CA VAL A 210 -18.65 4.13 13.76
C VAL A 210 -18.71 5.15 12.63
N GLN A 211 -18.51 4.76 11.37
CA GLN A 211 -18.55 5.71 10.25
C GLN A 211 -19.95 6.31 10.06
N ILE A 212 -21.01 5.51 10.18
CA ILE A 212 -22.39 6.03 10.15
C ILE A 212 -22.64 6.97 11.34
N PHE A 213 -22.19 6.60 12.54
CA PHE A 213 -22.31 7.46 13.72
C PHE A 213 -21.60 8.80 13.51
N LEU A 214 -20.38 8.81 12.98
CA LEU A 214 -19.63 10.04 12.71
C LEU A 214 -20.30 10.90 11.63
N LEU A 215 -20.89 10.29 10.60
CA LEU A 215 -21.67 11.00 9.57
C LEU A 215 -22.90 11.67 10.19
N VAL A 216 -23.66 10.95 11.03
CA VAL A 216 -24.82 11.51 11.74
C VAL A 216 -24.37 12.62 12.70
N LEU A 217 -23.29 12.40 13.45
CA LEU A 217 -22.73 13.40 14.35
C LEU A 217 -22.32 14.66 13.61
N ASN A 218 -21.70 14.56 12.43
CA ASN A 218 -21.34 15.70 11.60
C ASN A 218 -22.57 16.52 11.20
N CYS A 219 -23.62 15.84 10.72
CA CYS A 219 -24.85 16.48 10.28
C CYS A 219 -25.62 17.19 11.41
N TRP A 220 -25.50 16.71 12.66
CA TRP A 220 -26.27 17.21 13.80
C TRP A 220 -25.45 18.05 14.78
N SER A 221 -24.12 18.11 14.64
CA SER A 221 -23.19 18.77 15.57
C SER A 221 -23.62 20.22 15.83
N PHE A 222 -23.84 20.99 14.77
CA PHE A 222 -24.20 22.40 14.84
C PHE A 222 -25.54 22.60 15.55
N THR A 223 -26.59 21.88 15.14
CA THR A 223 -27.94 22.02 15.71
C THR A 223 -27.98 21.62 17.19
N LEU A 224 -27.26 20.56 17.56
CA LEU A 224 -27.22 20.07 18.94
C LEU A 224 -26.51 21.08 19.86
N ILE A 225 -25.35 21.58 19.42
CA ILE A 225 -24.55 22.55 20.18
C ILE A 225 -25.29 23.88 20.31
N ASP A 226 -25.88 24.39 19.23
CA ASP A 226 -26.64 25.65 19.24
C ASP A 226 -27.81 25.60 20.23
N ARG A 227 -28.54 24.48 20.28
CA ARG A 227 -29.62 24.28 21.25
C ARG A 227 -29.16 24.26 22.71
N LEU A 228 -27.97 23.74 22.98
CA LEU A 228 -27.40 23.59 24.33
C LEU A 228 -26.73 24.87 24.84
N LEU A 229 -26.00 25.57 23.98
CA LEU A 229 -25.13 26.69 24.33
C LEU A 229 -25.70 28.06 23.95
N ARG A 230 -27.03 28.19 23.82
CA ARG A 230 -27.82 29.38 23.37
C ARG A 230 -27.30 30.77 23.74
N SER A 231 -26.43 30.87 24.76
CA SER A 231 -25.79 32.06 25.28
C SER A 231 -24.51 32.52 24.54
N SER A 232 -23.80 31.71 23.73
CA SER A 232 -22.53 32.16 23.12
C SER A 232 -22.20 31.56 21.75
N ILE A 233 -22.28 32.42 20.72
CA ILE A 233 -21.91 32.11 19.34
C ILE A 233 -20.44 31.65 19.23
N GLY A 234 -19.53 32.25 20.01
CA GLY A 234 -18.11 31.91 19.97
C GLY A 234 -17.82 30.49 20.45
N TRP A 235 -18.44 30.07 21.56
CA TRP A 235 -18.31 28.72 22.09
C TRP A 235 -18.97 27.67 21.20
N THR A 236 -20.14 27.98 20.62
CA THR A 236 -20.79 27.11 19.64
C THR A 236 -19.87 26.80 18.46
N ARG A 237 -19.26 27.83 17.85
CA ARG A 237 -18.34 27.68 16.72
C ARG A 237 -17.08 26.89 17.09
N LEU A 238 -16.48 27.19 18.26
CA LEU A 238 -15.28 26.50 18.73
C LEU A 238 -15.53 25.01 18.97
N LEU A 239 -16.66 24.66 19.62
CA LEU A 239 -17.00 23.27 19.93
C LEU A 239 -17.34 22.48 18.67
N CYS A 240 -18.07 23.06 17.71
CA CYS A 240 -18.33 22.41 16.41
C CYS A 240 -17.00 22.11 15.69
N GLN A 241 -16.09 23.09 15.65
CA GLN A 241 -14.79 22.91 15.02
C GLN A 241 -13.94 21.82 15.71
N TYR A 242 -14.08 21.66 17.02
CA TYR A 242 -13.42 20.59 17.78
C TYR A 242 -14.03 19.21 17.45
N ILE A 243 -15.35 19.10 17.35
CA ILE A 243 -16.02 17.85 16.95
C ILE A 243 -15.57 17.44 15.53
N HIS A 244 -15.58 18.35 14.56
CA HIS A 244 -15.15 18.04 13.19
C HIS A 244 -13.69 17.58 13.15
N LEU A 245 -12.82 18.20 13.94
CA LEU A 245 -11.43 17.75 14.08
C LEU A 245 -11.33 16.32 14.66
N CYS A 246 -12.16 15.97 15.64
CA CYS A 246 -12.21 14.60 16.17
C CYS A 246 -12.73 13.59 15.13
N ILE A 247 -13.72 13.97 14.32
CA ILE A 247 -14.24 13.16 13.22
C ILE A 247 -13.12 12.93 12.18
N ASP A 248 -12.43 13.99 11.76
CA ASP A 248 -11.32 13.93 10.81
C ASP A 248 -10.19 13.00 11.28
N ILE A 249 -9.75 13.15 12.54
CA ILE A 249 -8.72 12.29 13.14
C ILE A 249 -9.19 10.83 13.16
N THR A 250 -10.45 10.60 13.51
CA THR A 250 -10.97 9.22 13.59
C THR A 250 -10.95 8.55 12.23
N ILE A 251 -11.32 9.26 11.18
CA ILE A 251 -11.47 8.70 9.84
C ILE A 251 -10.13 8.57 9.10
N HIS A 252 -9.25 9.54 9.24
CA HIS A 252 -8.00 9.58 8.46
C HIS A 252 -6.82 8.97 9.19
N ILE A 253 -6.91 8.78 10.51
CA ILE A 253 -5.82 8.25 11.34
C ILE A 253 -6.28 6.99 12.07
N ILE A 254 -7.32 7.08 12.91
CA ILE A 254 -7.69 5.97 13.81
C ILE A 254 -8.15 4.74 13.02
N ILE A 255 -9.13 4.89 12.11
CA ILE A 255 -9.66 3.77 11.33
C ILE A 255 -8.56 3.09 10.48
N PRO A 256 -7.75 3.82 9.67
CA PRO A 256 -6.66 3.22 8.91
C PRO A 256 -5.61 2.51 9.78
N LEU A 257 -5.26 3.08 10.94
CA LEU A 257 -4.34 2.42 11.89
C LEU A 257 -4.94 1.12 12.44
N PHE A 258 -6.23 1.11 12.80
CA PHE A 258 -6.91 -0.09 13.26
C PHE A 258 -6.98 -1.18 12.18
N LEU A 259 -7.18 -0.80 10.92
CA LEU A 259 -7.12 -1.74 9.79
C LEU A 259 -5.70 -2.26 9.55
N PHE A 260 -4.67 -1.42 9.72
CA PHE A 260 -3.27 -1.79 9.48
C PHE A 260 -2.66 -2.67 10.58
N LEU A 261 -3.03 -2.44 11.84
CA LEU A 261 -2.42 -3.09 13.01
C LEU A 261 -2.41 -4.63 12.98
N PRO A 262 -3.50 -5.34 12.59
CA PRO A 262 -3.49 -6.79 12.47
C PRO A 262 -2.41 -7.28 11.51
N TYR A 263 -2.26 -6.64 10.35
CA TYR A 263 -1.26 -7.01 9.35
C TYR A 263 0.17 -6.75 9.85
N ALA A 264 0.41 -5.60 10.49
CA ALA A 264 1.73 -5.27 11.01
C ALA A 264 2.26 -6.29 12.04
N ARG A 265 1.37 -6.97 12.78
CA ARG A 265 1.75 -7.95 13.81
C ARG A 265 2.14 -9.32 13.26
N ILE A 266 1.63 -9.67 12.09
CA ILE A 266 1.85 -10.97 11.45
C ILE A 266 2.86 -10.89 10.29
N PHE A 267 3.27 -9.68 9.91
CA PHE A 267 4.29 -9.48 8.89
C PHE A 267 5.62 -10.10 9.33
N ASN A 268 6.18 -10.97 8.48
CA ASN A 268 7.47 -11.60 8.72
C ASN A 268 8.57 -10.85 7.94
N PRO A 269 9.45 -10.11 8.63
CA PRO A 269 10.50 -9.33 7.97
C PRO A 269 11.62 -10.19 7.37
N GLU A 270 11.77 -11.46 7.75
CA GLU A 270 12.83 -12.34 7.22
C GLU A 270 12.54 -12.81 5.79
N ILE A 271 11.26 -12.95 5.45
CA ILE A 271 10.79 -13.33 4.11
C ILE A 271 10.19 -12.13 3.35
N GLY A 272 9.94 -11.02 4.04
CA GLY A 272 9.36 -9.81 3.44
C GLY A 272 7.89 -9.97 3.04
N GLU A 273 7.15 -10.88 3.68
CA GLU A 273 5.72 -11.11 3.47
C GLU A 273 5.04 -11.72 4.71
N PHE A 274 3.80 -12.20 4.55
CA PHE A 274 2.99 -12.79 5.63
C PHE A 274 3.07 -14.33 5.72
N GLY A 275 3.79 -14.97 4.80
CA GLY A 275 3.86 -16.42 4.67
C GLY A 275 2.75 -17.00 3.79
N THR A 276 2.91 -18.26 3.41
CA THR A 276 2.00 -18.95 2.48
C THR A 276 0.56 -19.02 3.02
N GLU A 277 0.37 -19.43 4.28
CA GLU A 277 -0.98 -19.57 4.88
C GLU A 277 -1.83 -18.31 4.76
N PHE A 278 -1.21 -17.13 4.85
CA PHE A 278 -1.91 -15.85 4.77
C PHE A 278 -2.54 -15.61 3.40
N TRP A 279 -1.79 -15.87 2.32
CA TRP A 279 -2.28 -15.65 0.95
C TRP A 279 -3.28 -16.73 0.51
N TYR A 280 -3.23 -17.91 1.11
CA TYR A 280 -4.09 -19.04 0.75
C TYR A 280 -5.39 -19.14 1.54
N THR A 281 -5.46 -18.52 2.73
CA THR A 281 -6.67 -18.50 3.54
C THR A 281 -7.70 -17.52 2.96
N ASP A 282 -8.90 -18.00 2.60
CA ASP A 282 -9.98 -17.19 2.03
C ASP A 282 -10.31 -15.96 2.88
N ARG A 283 -10.31 -16.13 4.20
CA ARG A 283 -10.59 -15.04 5.14
C ARG A 283 -9.56 -13.92 5.05
N TRP A 284 -8.28 -14.25 4.93
CA TRP A 284 -7.20 -13.26 4.86
C TRP A 284 -7.13 -12.64 3.47
N LEU A 285 -7.19 -13.46 2.42
CA LEU A 285 -7.14 -13.01 1.05
C LEU A 285 -8.28 -12.01 0.72
N VAL A 286 -9.52 -12.35 1.08
CA VAL A 286 -10.68 -11.46 0.90
C VAL A 286 -10.52 -10.18 1.73
N ARG A 287 -10.03 -10.27 2.98
CA ARG A 287 -9.80 -9.08 3.80
C ARG A 287 -8.75 -8.17 3.19
N VAL A 288 -7.61 -8.72 2.75
CA VAL A 288 -6.53 -7.94 2.13
C VAL A 288 -7.03 -7.20 0.90
N PHE A 289 -7.69 -7.90 -0.04
CA PHE A 289 -8.16 -7.27 -1.28
C PHE A 289 -9.17 -6.16 -1.07
N ASN A 290 -9.94 -6.21 0.02
CA ASN A 290 -10.90 -5.18 0.30
C ASN A 290 -10.35 -4.07 1.23
N GLU A 291 -9.55 -4.41 2.24
CA GLU A 291 -9.05 -3.48 3.25
C GLU A 291 -7.76 -2.75 2.81
N PHE A 292 -6.85 -3.38 2.06
CA PHE A 292 -5.63 -2.71 1.61
C PHE A 292 -5.89 -1.48 0.75
N PRO A 293 -6.89 -1.47 -0.16
CA PRO A 293 -7.29 -0.24 -0.85
C PRO A 293 -7.78 0.89 0.06
N MET A 294 -8.17 0.59 1.31
CA MET A 294 -8.49 1.58 2.34
C MET A 294 -7.22 2.12 3.03
N ILE A 295 -6.18 1.30 3.16
CA ILE A 295 -4.91 1.63 3.83
C ILE A 295 -3.92 2.29 2.86
N PHE A 296 -3.72 1.70 1.69
CA PHE A 296 -2.74 2.10 0.68
C PHE A 296 -3.34 2.97 -0.41
N VAL A 297 -2.53 3.84 -1.00
CA VAL A 297 -2.94 4.69 -2.11
C VAL A 297 -3.13 3.82 -3.36
N THR A 298 -4.30 3.89 -3.97
CA THR A 298 -4.66 3.11 -5.17
C THR A 298 -4.53 3.90 -6.47
N SER A 299 -4.57 5.23 -6.39
CA SER A 299 -4.39 6.13 -7.53
C SER A 299 -3.93 7.51 -7.07
N LEU A 300 -3.51 8.38 -8.00
CA LEU A 300 -3.18 9.78 -7.64
C LEU A 300 -4.38 10.48 -6.99
N PHE A 301 -5.59 10.25 -7.50
CA PHE A 301 -6.81 10.87 -6.97
C PHE A 301 -7.16 10.34 -5.58
N ASP A 302 -7.03 9.04 -5.33
CA ASP A 302 -7.19 8.44 -4.00
C ASP A 302 -6.08 8.89 -3.03
N GLY A 303 -4.87 9.13 -3.52
CA GLY A 303 -3.78 9.73 -2.74
C GLY A 303 -4.09 11.18 -2.35
N VAL A 304 -4.61 11.96 -3.30
CA VAL A 304 -5.11 13.31 -3.01
C VAL A 304 -6.28 13.22 -2.05
N SER A 305 -7.26 12.33 -2.20
CA SER A 305 -8.41 12.22 -1.30
C SER A 305 -8.01 11.91 0.15
N LYS A 306 -7.02 11.02 0.32
CA LYS A 306 -6.45 10.64 1.62
C LYS A 306 -5.61 11.74 2.27
N LEU A 307 -5.07 12.67 1.48
CA LEU A 307 -4.30 13.84 1.96
C LEU A 307 -5.14 15.12 2.04
N PHE A 308 -6.16 15.22 1.21
CA PHE A 308 -7.01 16.35 0.89
C PHE A 308 -8.35 15.79 0.42
N ILE A 309 -9.21 15.49 1.38
CA ILE A 309 -10.64 15.22 1.31
C ILE A 309 -11.26 15.54 -0.09
N VAL A 310 -11.13 14.61 -1.05
CA VAL A 310 -11.75 14.64 -2.41
C VAL A 310 -11.90 13.24 -3.01
N GLU A 311 -13.05 12.57 -2.85
CA GLU A 311 -13.41 11.41 -3.69
C GLU A 311 -14.85 11.49 -4.24
N LEU A 312 -14.99 11.33 -5.56
CA LEU A 312 -16.23 11.07 -6.29
C LEU A 312 -15.93 9.95 -7.29
N THR A 313 -16.52 8.77 -7.11
CA THR A 313 -16.36 7.62 -8.02
C THR A 313 -17.74 7.10 -8.42
N PRO A 314 -18.01 6.77 -9.70
CA PRO A 314 -19.31 6.25 -10.14
C PRO A 314 -19.50 4.76 -9.80
N ILE A 315 -20.74 4.39 -9.49
CA ILE A 315 -21.19 3.04 -9.15
C ILE A 315 -21.84 2.40 -10.38
N TYR A 316 -21.44 1.17 -10.73
CA TYR A 316 -22.24 0.27 -11.57
C TYR A 316 -22.05 -1.18 -11.09
N GLN A 317 -23.16 -1.93 -11.01
CA GLN A 317 -23.25 -3.29 -10.49
C GLN A 317 -23.79 -4.25 -11.56
N ASP A 318 -22.99 -5.28 -11.81
CA ASP A 318 -23.31 -6.70 -12.01
C ASP A 318 -22.04 -7.45 -11.52
N LEU A 319 -21.95 -8.78 -11.55
CA LEU A 319 -20.77 -9.55 -11.07
C LEU A 319 -19.41 -9.20 -11.73
N ARG A 320 -19.35 -8.16 -12.57
CA ARG A 320 -18.15 -7.46 -13.08
C ARG A 320 -17.11 -7.09 -12.01
N ASN A 321 -17.51 -7.04 -10.73
CA ASN A 321 -16.62 -6.70 -9.62
C ASN A 321 -15.95 -7.90 -8.96
N MET A 322 -16.15 -9.12 -9.49
CA MET A 322 -15.45 -10.31 -9.00
C MET A 322 -13.94 -10.12 -9.15
N VAL A 323 -13.22 -10.15 -8.03
CA VAL A 323 -11.75 -9.99 -7.98
C VAL A 323 -11.05 -11.34 -8.12
N GLY A 324 -11.70 -12.42 -7.68
CA GLY A 324 -11.19 -13.75 -7.94
C GLY A 324 -12.27 -14.81 -7.78
N PHE A 325 -11.95 -15.98 -8.30
CA PHE A 325 -12.85 -17.13 -8.33
C PHE A 325 -12.13 -18.35 -7.78
N LYS A 326 -12.61 -18.88 -6.64
CA LYS A 326 -12.04 -20.06 -5.99
C LYS A 326 -13.03 -21.20 -5.98
N VAL A 327 -12.57 -22.39 -6.36
CA VAL A 327 -13.30 -23.66 -6.25
C VAL A 327 -12.49 -24.61 -5.40
N TYR A 328 -13.06 -25.03 -4.26
CA TYR A 328 -12.42 -25.94 -3.32
C TYR A 328 -13.21 -27.23 -3.16
N ASN A 329 -12.50 -28.37 -3.12
CA ASN A 329 -13.03 -29.69 -2.78
C ASN A 329 -14.34 -30.03 -3.51
N SER A 330 -14.34 -29.80 -4.82
CA SER A 330 -15.53 -29.87 -5.67
C SER A 330 -15.24 -30.62 -6.96
N THR A 331 -16.26 -31.29 -7.49
CA THR A 331 -16.18 -31.91 -8.82
C THR A 331 -16.73 -30.94 -9.86
N ILE A 332 -15.90 -30.49 -10.79
CA ILE A 332 -16.30 -29.67 -11.93
C ILE A 332 -16.72 -30.62 -13.04
N SER A 333 -18.03 -30.90 -13.10
CA SER A 333 -18.59 -31.83 -14.08
C SER A 333 -18.62 -31.24 -15.50
N ARG A 334 -18.96 -29.95 -15.62
CA ARG A 334 -18.97 -29.17 -16.87
C ARG A 334 -18.66 -27.71 -16.58
N TRP A 335 -17.79 -27.11 -17.39
CA TRP A 335 -17.54 -25.68 -17.42
C TRP A 335 -17.23 -25.26 -18.85
N ASN A 336 -18.31 -25.09 -19.60
CA ASN A 336 -18.31 -24.82 -21.03
C ASN A 336 -17.97 -23.36 -21.35
N ALA A 337 -17.73 -23.07 -22.63
CA ALA A 337 -17.39 -21.73 -23.11
C ALA A 337 -18.52 -20.68 -22.94
N ASP A 338 -19.78 -21.09 -22.87
CA ASP A 338 -20.92 -20.19 -22.58
C ASP A 338 -20.92 -19.66 -21.14
N ALA A 339 -20.20 -20.33 -20.23
CA ALA A 339 -19.93 -19.89 -18.86
C ALA A 339 -18.47 -19.45 -18.68
N ALA A 340 -17.82 -18.98 -19.74
CA ALA A 340 -16.43 -18.58 -19.70
C ALA A 340 -16.17 -17.36 -18.82
N ILE A 341 -15.00 -17.34 -18.20
CA ILE A 341 -14.47 -16.11 -17.63
C ILE A 341 -13.97 -15.26 -18.79
N THR A 342 -14.71 -14.20 -19.14
CA THR A 342 -14.33 -13.29 -20.22
C THR A 342 -14.05 -11.86 -19.76
N ALA A 343 -13.27 -11.11 -20.54
CA ALA A 343 -12.91 -9.71 -20.30
C ALA A 343 -14.13 -8.79 -20.28
N GLN A 344 -15.15 -9.10 -21.08
CA GLN A 344 -16.40 -8.33 -21.11
C GLN A 344 -17.21 -8.43 -19.82
N HIS A 345 -17.23 -9.62 -19.20
CA HIS A 345 -18.07 -9.91 -18.05
C HIS A 345 -17.32 -9.80 -16.71
N HIS A 346 -16.01 -10.05 -16.70
CA HIS A 346 -15.17 -10.12 -15.49
C HIS A 346 -14.03 -9.10 -15.57
N THR A 347 -14.37 -7.82 -15.69
CA THR A 347 -13.39 -6.74 -15.93
C THR A 347 -12.41 -6.50 -14.78
N ARG A 348 -12.68 -7.06 -13.59
CA ARG A 348 -11.85 -6.89 -12.38
C ARG A 348 -11.28 -8.20 -11.83
N ILE A 349 -11.43 -9.31 -12.54
CA ILE A 349 -10.91 -10.59 -12.07
C ILE A 349 -9.38 -10.59 -12.18
N MET A 350 -8.73 -10.98 -11.10
CA MET A 350 -7.28 -11.00 -10.95
C MET A 350 -6.76 -12.42 -10.77
N PHE A 351 -7.53 -13.29 -10.11
CA PHE A 351 -7.10 -14.66 -9.85
C PHE A 351 -8.18 -15.72 -10.04
N VAL A 352 -7.76 -16.91 -10.44
CA VAL A 352 -8.57 -18.13 -10.43
C VAL A 352 -7.83 -19.20 -9.65
N PHE A 353 -8.53 -19.82 -8.70
CA PHE A 353 -7.96 -20.84 -7.84
C PHE A 353 -8.83 -22.11 -7.82
N LEU A 354 -8.27 -23.22 -8.30
CA LEU A 354 -8.90 -24.54 -8.31
C LEU A 354 -8.11 -25.48 -7.38
N ALA A 355 -8.70 -25.84 -6.24
CA ALA A 355 -8.05 -26.63 -5.20
C ALA A 355 -8.85 -27.89 -4.86
N ALA A 356 -8.19 -29.06 -4.80
CA ALA A 356 -8.87 -30.34 -4.55
C ALA A 356 -10.03 -30.57 -5.54
N THR A 357 -9.82 -30.28 -6.81
CA THR A 357 -10.87 -30.33 -7.83
C THR A 357 -10.74 -31.57 -8.70
N ASN A 358 -11.87 -32.21 -9.00
CA ASN A 358 -11.93 -33.29 -9.98
C ASN A 358 -12.65 -32.80 -11.24
N MET A 359 -12.00 -32.89 -12.39
CA MET A 359 -12.47 -32.36 -13.67
C MET A 359 -12.55 -33.47 -14.70
N SER A 360 -13.67 -33.56 -15.41
CA SER A 360 -13.85 -34.50 -16.54
C SER A 360 -12.86 -34.21 -17.68
N GLU A 361 -12.60 -32.92 -17.89
CA GLU A 361 -11.72 -32.35 -18.90
C GLU A 361 -11.23 -30.98 -18.40
N PHE A 362 -10.18 -30.42 -19.02
CA PHE A 362 -9.76 -29.05 -18.70
C PHE A 362 -10.86 -28.07 -19.14
N PRO A 363 -11.41 -27.21 -18.26
CA PRO A 363 -12.57 -26.36 -18.51
C PRO A 363 -12.45 -25.42 -19.73
N PRO A 364 -13.25 -25.58 -20.80
CA PRO A 364 -13.33 -24.60 -21.90
C PRO A 364 -13.56 -23.16 -21.43
N GLY A 365 -14.33 -22.97 -20.36
CA GLY A 365 -14.57 -21.64 -19.79
C GLY A 365 -13.34 -20.96 -19.14
N LEU A 366 -12.21 -21.66 -19.02
CA LEU A 366 -10.95 -21.13 -18.49
C LEU A 366 -9.92 -20.80 -19.60
N TYR A 367 -10.27 -20.96 -20.88
CA TYR A 367 -9.39 -20.62 -21.99
C TYR A 367 -10.17 -20.09 -23.21
N ASP A 368 -11.20 -19.27 -22.96
CA ASP A 368 -11.94 -18.57 -24.01
C ASP A 368 -11.06 -17.52 -24.72
N VAL A 369 -11.40 -17.20 -25.98
CA VAL A 369 -10.68 -16.21 -26.78
C VAL A 369 -10.78 -14.79 -26.23
N ASP A 370 -11.83 -14.46 -25.49
CA ASP A 370 -12.02 -13.18 -24.78
C ASP A 370 -11.50 -13.27 -23.32
N PHE A 371 -10.39 -13.97 -23.07
CA PHE A 371 -9.86 -14.14 -21.71
C PHE A 371 -9.49 -12.79 -21.05
N PRO A 372 -9.72 -12.57 -19.74
CA PRO A 372 -9.46 -11.29 -19.10
C PRO A 372 -7.97 -10.94 -19.09
N PRO A 373 -7.58 -9.76 -19.60
CA PRO A 373 -6.18 -9.36 -19.69
C PRO A 373 -5.54 -9.01 -18.33
N HIS A 374 -6.35 -8.87 -17.27
CA HIS A 374 -5.90 -8.53 -15.92
C HIS A 374 -5.82 -9.75 -14.99
N LEU A 375 -6.29 -10.92 -15.43
CA LEU A 375 -6.16 -12.15 -14.66
C LEU A 375 -4.70 -12.59 -14.70
N ALA A 376 -3.98 -12.31 -13.62
CA ALA A 376 -2.53 -12.48 -13.55
C ALA A 376 -2.11 -13.69 -12.73
N ASP A 377 -3.06 -14.32 -12.02
CA ASP A 377 -2.81 -15.40 -11.08
C ASP A 377 -3.73 -16.60 -11.35
N ILE A 378 -3.11 -17.75 -11.62
CA ILE A 378 -3.82 -19.01 -11.85
C ILE A 378 -3.17 -20.08 -11.00
N GLU A 379 -3.99 -20.65 -10.13
CA GLU A 379 -3.57 -21.70 -9.22
C GLU A 379 -4.44 -22.94 -9.41
N ILE A 380 -3.79 -24.08 -9.66
CA ILE A 380 -4.42 -25.38 -9.78
C ILE A 380 -3.65 -26.33 -8.87
N CYS A 381 -4.27 -26.71 -7.76
CA CYS A 381 -3.65 -27.51 -6.72
C CYS A 381 -4.47 -28.78 -6.46
N ARG A 382 -3.81 -29.94 -6.46
CA ARG A 382 -4.44 -31.25 -6.25
C ARG A 382 -5.67 -31.45 -7.14
N SER A 383 -5.42 -31.74 -8.41
CA SER A 383 -6.44 -32.09 -9.38
C SER A 383 -6.04 -33.34 -10.15
N ASN A 384 -6.97 -33.93 -10.89
CA ASN A 384 -6.73 -35.09 -11.75
C ASN A 384 -6.18 -34.71 -13.15
N LEU A 385 -5.70 -33.47 -13.31
CA LEU A 385 -5.18 -32.94 -14.57
C LEU A 385 -3.74 -33.42 -14.82
N ALA A 386 -3.55 -34.17 -15.90
CA ALA A 386 -2.22 -34.66 -16.31
C ALA A 386 -1.49 -33.76 -17.32
N SER A 387 -2.16 -32.74 -17.88
CA SER A 387 -1.59 -31.78 -18.82
C SER A 387 -2.46 -30.52 -18.93
N LEU A 388 -1.95 -29.48 -19.60
CA LEU A 388 -2.69 -28.29 -20.00
C LEU A 388 -2.96 -28.33 -21.51
N PRO A 389 -4.14 -27.88 -22.00
CA PRO A 389 -4.42 -27.77 -23.44
C PRO A 389 -3.49 -26.77 -24.14
N ASP A 390 -3.10 -27.05 -25.38
CA ASP A 390 -2.24 -26.15 -26.17
C ASP A 390 -2.85 -24.75 -26.37
N ALA A 391 -4.18 -24.68 -26.48
CA ALA A 391 -4.93 -23.43 -26.64
C ALA A 391 -4.72 -22.44 -25.50
N VAL A 392 -4.40 -22.92 -24.29
CA VAL A 392 -4.08 -22.09 -23.14
C VAL A 392 -2.92 -21.14 -23.45
N ALA A 393 -1.94 -21.60 -24.23
CA ALA A 393 -0.74 -20.82 -24.55
C ALA A 393 -1.02 -19.55 -25.38
N ASP A 394 -2.20 -19.47 -26.01
CA ASP A 394 -2.59 -18.36 -26.88
C ASP A 394 -3.55 -17.37 -26.20
N VAL A 395 -4.20 -17.77 -25.10
CA VAL A 395 -5.22 -16.95 -24.41
C VAL A 395 -4.83 -16.52 -23.00
N TRP A 396 -4.05 -17.34 -22.29
CA TRP A 396 -3.58 -16.95 -20.96
C TRP A 396 -2.53 -15.85 -21.06
N PRO A 397 -2.57 -14.85 -20.16
CA PRO A 397 -1.60 -13.76 -20.18
C PRO A 397 -0.15 -14.24 -20.07
N PHE A 398 0.76 -13.47 -20.65
CA PHE A 398 2.20 -13.65 -20.45
C PHE A 398 2.58 -13.20 -19.04
N GLY A 399 3.52 -13.91 -18.39
CA GLY A 399 4.06 -13.51 -17.09
C GLY A 399 3.07 -13.70 -15.96
N LEU A 400 2.37 -14.82 -15.94
CA LEU A 400 1.46 -15.21 -14.84
C LEU A 400 2.21 -15.56 -13.56
N PHE A 401 1.52 -15.40 -12.44
CA PHE A 401 1.74 -16.18 -11.24
C PHE A 401 1.02 -17.51 -11.45
N LEU A 402 1.79 -18.59 -11.61
CA LEU A 402 1.25 -19.88 -12.03
C LEU A 402 1.65 -20.97 -11.06
N ILE A 403 0.63 -21.59 -10.45
CA ILE A 403 0.79 -22.73 -9.54
C ILE A 403 0.10 -23.94 -10.14
N LEU A 404 0.88 -25.01 -10.32
CA LEU A 404 0.43 -26.30 -10.83
C LEU A 404 0.97 -27.39 -9.89
N GLU A 405 0.37 -27.53 -8.71
CA GLU A 405 0.88 -28.36 -7.62
C GLU A 405 0.03 -29.62 -7.39
N GLU A 406 0.67 -30.73 -6.99
CA GLU A 406 -0.01 -32.01 -6.71
C GLU A 406 -0.91 -32.52 -7.86
N LEU A 407 -0.56 -32.22 -9.11
CA LEU A 407 -1.33 -32.60 -10.30
C LEU A 407 -0.92 -33.95 -10.89
N GLN A 408 0.12 -34.58 -10.33
CA GLN A 408 0.72 -35.82 -10.85
C GLN A 408 1.31 -35.65 -12.26
N LEU A 409 1.75 -34.43 -12.62
CA LEU A 409 2.34 -34.17 -13.92
C LEU A 409 3.61 -35.03 -14.13
N PRO A 410 3.71 -35.80 -15.22
CA PRO A 410 4.92 -36.57 -15.53
C PRO A 410 6.03 -35.70 -16.13
N ALA A 411 5.68 -34.56 -16.70
CA ALA A 411 6.60 -33.60 -17.31
C ALA A 411 5.99 -32.20 -17.31
N ILE A 412 6.82 -31.20 -17.55
CA ILE A 412 6.38 -29.80 -17.61
C ILE A 412 5.61 -29.54 -18.92
N PRO A 413 4.40 -28.94 -18.86
CA PRO A 413 3.62 -28.61 -20.05
C PRO A 413 4.39 -27.68 -21.02
N PRO A 414 4.48 -28.01 -22.32
CA PRO A 414 5.18 -27.17 -23.31
C PRO A 414 4.61 -25.75 -23.45
N VAL A 415 3.33 -25.54 -23.10
CA VAL A 415 2.66 -24.24 -23.10
C VAL A 415 3.40 -23.19 -22.26
N LEU A 416 4.15 -23.63 -21.23
CA LEU A 416 4.93 -22.73 -20.37
C LEU A 416 6.05 -21.99 -21.13
N ALA A 417 6.51 -22.51 -22.27
CA ALA A 417 7.50 -21.83 -23.12
C ALA A 417 6.98 -20.50 -23.70
N LYS A 418 5.66 -20.42 -23.93
CA LYS A 418 4.95 -19.21 -24.39
C LYS A 418 4.52 -18.34 -23.20
N LEU A 419 3.90 -18.95 -22.19
CA LEU A 419 3.35 -18.22 -21.04
C LEU A 419 4.42 -17.50 -20.20
N ARG A 420 5.63 -18.08 -20.11
CA ARG A 420 6.78 -17.50 -19.40
C ARG A 420 6.39 -16.89 -18.04
N PRO A 421 5.84 -17.70 -17.13
CA PRO A 421 5.38 -17.21 -15.82
C PRO A 421 6.52 -16.56 -15.04
N PHE A 422 6.26 -15.47 -14.33
CA PHE A 422 7.29 -14.86 -13.47
C PHE A 422 7.42 -15.61 -12.13
N PHE A 423 6.34 -16.25 -11.69
CA PHE A 423 6.30 -17.16 -10.57
C PHE A 423 5.77 -18.50 -11.06
N LEU A 424 6.57 -19.56 -10.91
CA LEU A 424 6.20 -20.92 -11.30
C LEU A 424 6.33 -21.87 -10.12
N SER A 425 5.22 -22.47 -9.73
CA SER A 425 5.24 -23.62 -8.84
C SER A 425 4.77 -24.89 -9.53
N LEU A 426 5.56 -25.95 -9.33
CA LEU A 426 5.35 -27.31 -9.80
C LEU A 426 5.51 -28.31 -8.64
N ALA A 427 5.33 -27.88 -7.39
CA ALA A 427 5.56 -28.73 -6.21
C ALA A 427 4.67 -29.98 -6.19
N GLY A 428 5.21 -31.08 -5.66
CA GLY A 428 4.45 -32.32 -5.44
C GLY A 428 3.95 -33.01 -6.71
N ASN A 429 4.63 -32.83 -7.84
CA ASN A 429 4.37 -33.58 -9.07
C ASN A 429 5.34 -34.77 -9.22
N ASN A 430 5.38 -35.40 -10.39
CA ASN A 430 6.27 -36.52 -10.71
C ASN A 430 7.33 -36.13 -11.75
N ILE A 431 7.84 -34.90 -11.67
CA ILE A 431 8.73 -34.32 -12.68
C ILE A 431 10.17 -34.76 -12.41
N THR A 432 10.78 -35.47 -13.37
CA THR A 432 12.16 -35.97 -13.26
C THR A 432 13.22 -35.01 -13.82
N SER A 433 12.83 -34.08 -14.69
CA SER A 433 13.73 -33.12 -15.31
C SER A 433 13.03 -31.81 -15.66
N LEU A 434 13.77 -30.69 -15.60
CA LEU A 434 13.31 -29.39 -16.11
C LEU A 434 13.82 -29.21 -17.55
N PRO A 435 12.95 -28.91 -18.53
CA PRO A 435 13.37 -28.54 -19.88
C PRO A 435 14.08 -27.18 -19.93
N THR A 436 14.97 -26.97 -20.89
CA THR A 436 15.74 -25.72 -21.04
C THR A 436 14.86 -24.50 -21.32
N PHE A 437 13.68 -24.66 -21.93
CA PHE A 437 12.76 -23.54 -22.17
C PHE A 437 12.31 -22.85 -20.87
N VAL A 438 12.30 -23.56 -19.73
CA VAL A 438 11.99 -22.97 -18.42
C VAL A 438 13.04 -21.93 -18.04
N LEU A 439 14.31 -22.19 -18.40
CA LEU A 439 15.42 -21.26 -18.17
C LEU A 439 15.50 -20.14 -19.22
N GLN A 440 14.91 -20.34 -20.41
CA GLN A 440 14.76 -19.30 -21.44
C GLN A 440 13.65 -18.28 -21.11
N ASN A 441 13.26 -18.18 -19.85
CA ASN A 441 12.28 -17.24 -19.35
C ASN A 441 12.99 -16.03 -18.71
N PRO A 442 12.98 -14.85 -19.36
CA PRO A 442 13.71 -13.68 -18.88
C PRO A 442 13.08 -13.00 -17.66
N ILE A 443 11.92 -13.47 -17.21
CA ILE A 443 11.18 -12.90 -16.08
C ILE A 443 10.91 -13.91 -14.96
N LEU A 444 11.43 -15.15 -15.06
CA LEU A 444 11.26 -16.16 -14.01
C LEU A 444 12.03 -15.76 -12.75
N LEU A 445 11.31 -15.30 -11.74
CA LEU A 445 11.86 -14.78 -10.49
C LEU A 445 11.72 -15.79 -9.34
N PHE A 446 10.62 -16.55 -9.34
CA PHE A 446 10.30 -17.54 -8.31
C PHE A 446 10.10 -18.92 -8.96
N LEU A 447 10.82 -19.92 -8.45
CA LEU A 447 10.72 -21.31 -8.91
C LEU A 447 10.54 -22.27 -7.74
N ARG A 448 9.40 -22.97 -7.69
CA ARG A 448 9.13 -24.02 -6.70
C ARG A 448 9.00 -25.37 -7.41
N VAL A 449 9.86 -26.31 -7.05
CA VAL A 449 9.95 -27.66 -7.60
C VAL A 449 10.00 -28.73 -6.50
N SER A 450 9.68 -28.34 -5.27
CA SER A 450 9.79 -29.21 -4.09
C SER A 450 8.93 -30.47 -4.21
N GLY A 451 9.37 -31.59 -3.65
CA GLY A 451 8.63 -32.86 -3.67
C GLY A 451 8.54 -33.53 -5.05
N ASN A 452 9.41 -33.17 -5.99
CA ASN A 452 9.57 -33.85 -7.27
C ASN A 452 10.82 -34.74 -7.27
N PRO A 453 10.86 -35.85 -8.02
CA PRO A 453 12.04 -36.72 -8.17
C PRO A 453 13.14 -36.10 -9.06
N LEU A 454 13.36 -34.79 -8.96
CA LEU A 454 14.31 -34.03 -9.76
C LEU A 454 15.73 -34.23 -9.24
N SER A 455 16.65 -34.71 -10.08
CA SER A 455 18.04 -34.99 -9.69
C SER A 455 19.02 -33.85 -9.98
N ALA A 456 18.68 -32.97 -10.93
CA ALA A 456 19.52 -31.83 -11.32
C ALA A 456 18.69 -30.74 -11.98
N LEU A 457 19.21 -29.51 -11.94
CA LEU A 457 18.76 -28.41 -12.79
C LEU A 457 19.56 -28.42 -14.10
N PRO A 458 18.95 -28.06 -15.24
CA PRO A 458 19.67 -27.97 -16.50
C PRO A 458 20.75 -26.88 -16.43
N GLU A 459 21.92 -27.16 -17.04
CA GLU A 459 22.94 -26.16 -17.29
C GLU A 459 22.59 -25.34 -18.54
N LEU A 460 23.00 -24.09 -18.58
CA LEU A 460 22.89 -23.26 -19.77
C LEU A 460 24.01 -23.63 -20.74
N THR A 461 23.67 -23.75 -22.01
CA THR A 461 24.62 -23.98 -23.11
C THR A 461 25.05 -22.67 -23.73
N ALA A 462 26.11 -22.67 -24.55
CA ALA A 462 26.55 -21.48 -25.29
C ALA A 462 25.47 -20.91 -26.25
N ASN A 463 24.43 -21.69 -26.56
CA ASN A 463 23.30 -21.27 -27.39
C ASN A 463 22.19 -20.57 -26.58
N ASP A 464 22.20 -20.66 -25.26
CA ASP A 464 21.20 -20.02 -24.41
C ASP A 464 21.57 -18.55 -24.21
N THR A 465 20.72 -17.66 -24.74
CA THR A 465 20.95 -16.20 -24.72
C THR A 465 20.31 -15.51 -23.51
N ILE A 466 19.56 -16.26 -22.71
CA ILE A 466 18.81 -15.75 -21.55
C ILE A 466 19.28 -16.51 -20.30
N VAL A 467 19.73 -15.76 -19.31
CA VAL A 467 19.91 -16.26 -17.94
C VAL A 467 18.66 -15.86 -17.16
N PRO A 468 17.90 -16.82 -16.61
CA PRO A 468 16.68 -16.50 -15.88
C PRO A 468 17.02 -15.79 -14.55
N PRO A 469 16.30 -14.73 -14.16
CA PRO A 469 16.62 -13.96 -12.97
C PRO A 469 16.07 -14.63 -11.69
N VAL A 470 16.26 -15.94 -11.52
CA VAL A 470 15.71 -16.70 -10.38
C VAL A 470 16.33 -16.19 -9.08
N GLY A 471 15.54 -15.50 -8.27
CA GLY A 471 15.95 -14.96 -6.97
C GLY A 471 15.47 -15.80 -5.79
N TRP A 472 14.38 -16.55 -5.97
CA TRP A 472 13.80 -17.42 -4.95
C TRP A 472 13.55 -18.81 -5.50
N MET A 473 14.10 -19.81 -4.84
CA MET A 473 13.96 -21.20 -5.24
C MET A 473 13.64 -22.10 -4.06
N TRP A 474 12.65 -22.99 -4.26
CA TRP A 474 12.29 -24.03 -3.31
C TRP A 474 12.37 -25.41 -3.97
N ALA A 475 13.34 -26.19 -3.55
CA ALA A 475 13.69 -27.50 -4.08
C ALA A 475 13.74 -28.58 -2.98
N SER A 476 13.05 -28.36 -1.86
CA SER A 476 13.01 -29.31 -0.75
C SER A 476 12.46 -30.66 -1.22
N LEU A 477 12.89 -31.77 -0.61
CA LEU A 477 12.42 -33.12 -0.96
C LEU A 477 12.62 -33.45 -2.47
N THR A 478 13.76 -33.03 -3.02
CA THR A 478 14.24 -33.42 -4.36
C THR A 478 15.55 -34.20 -4.26
N ASN A 479 16.04 -34.75 -5.37
CA ASN A 479 17.32 -35.45 -5.46
C ASN A 479 18.47 -34.55 -5.92
N ILE A 480 18.34 -33.22 -5.81
CA ILE A 480 19.37 -32.27 -6.24
C ILE A 480 20.59 -32.34 -5.33
N SER A 481 21.78 -32.55 -5.92
CA SER A 481 23.06 -32.62 -5.20
C SER A 481 23.94 -31.37 -5.33
N ASP A 482 23.71 -30.55 -6.36
CA ASP A 482 24.41 -29.29 -6.58
C ASP A 482 23.55 -28.31 -7.40
N VAL A 483 23.92 -27.04 -7.39
CA VAL A 483 23.27 -25.98 -8.19
C VAL A 483 24.07 -25.65 -9.45
N PRO A 484 23.41 -25.25 -10.54
CA PRO A 484 24.05 -24.96 -11.81
C PRO A 484 24.80 -23.63 -11.80
N SER A 485 25.70 -23.44 -12.76
CA SER A 485 26.61 -22.29 -12.81
C SER A 485 25.94 -20.93 -13.07
N TRP A 486 24.76 -20.94 -13.69
CA TRP A 486 24.00 -19.74 -14.02
C TRP A 486 23.25 -19.13 -12.83
N LEU A 487 23.11 -19.88 -11.73
CA LEU A 487 22.40 -19.41 -10.54
C LEU A 487 23.26 -18.42 -9.76
N ASP A 488 22.87 -17.15 -9.76
CA ASP A 488 23.59 -16.09 -9.06
C ASP A 488 23.32 -16.15 -7.55
N LEU A 489 24.23 -16.79 -6.82
CA LEU A 489 24.13 -16.97 -5.36
C LEU A 489 24.21 -15.66 -4.57
N ASP A 490 24.76 -14.59 -5.13
CA ASP A 490 24.85 -13.29 -4.45
C ASP A 490 23.56 -12.49 -4.60
N ALA A 491 22.81 -12.71 -5.69
CA ALA A 491 21.50 -12.09 -5.93
C ALA A 491 20.31 -12.86 -5.33
N MET A 492 20.51 -14.10 -4.90
CA MET A 492 19.45 -14.94 -4.34
C MET A 492 18.94 -14.42 -2.99
N GLY A 493 17.62 -14.26 -2.90
CA GLY A 493 16.93 -13.99 -1.63
C GLY A 493 16.73 -15.25 -0.79
N THR A 494 16.38 -16.38 -1.41
CA THR A 494 16.17 -17.65 -0.69
C THR A 494 16.42 -18.86 -1.59
N LEU A 495 17.19 -19.83 -1.08
CA LEU A 495 17.33 -21.18 -1.65
C LEU A 495 16.94 -22.20 -0.58
N ASP A 496 15.72 -22.74 -0.63
CA ASP A 496 15.32 -23.86 0.22
C ASP A 496 15.64 -25.17 -0.50
N ALA A 497 16.48 -26.00 0.10
CA ALA A 497 16.82 -27.31 -0.43
C ALA A 497 16.72 -28.37 0.68
N ASN A 498 15.80 -28.19 1.64
CA ASN A 498 15.65 -29.10 2.76
C ASN A 498 15.45 -30.56 2.29
N GLU A 499 16.05 -31.52 3.00
CA GLU A 499 15.95 -32.95 2.66
C GLU A 499 16.37 -33.29 1.21
N THR A 500 17.43 -32.62 0.74
CA THR A 500 18.11 -32.95 -0.52
C THR A 500 19.53 -33.48 -0.26
N PRO A 501 20.14 -34.21 -1.21
CA PRO A 501 21.56 -34.56 -1.14
C PRO A 501 22.49 -33.33 -1.02
N LEU A 502 22.09 -32.18 -1.57
CA LEU A 502 22.79 -30.91 -1.40
C LEU A 502 22.83 -30.50 0.09
N CYS A 503 21.70 -30.51 0.78
CA CYS A 503 21.66 -30.16 2.21
C CYS A 503 22.42 -31.17 3.06
N ALA A 504 22.30 -32.47 2.79
CA ALA A 504 23.07 -33.50 3.50
C ALA A 504 24.60 -33.23 3.40
N ARG A 505 25.08 -32.86 2.21
CA ARG A 505 26.48 -32.46 2.00
C ARG A 505 26.84 -31.18 2.77
N LEU A 506 26.00 -30.15 2.73
CA LEU A 506 26.28 -28.87 3.39
C LEU A 506 26.28 -28.95 4.91
N LEU A 507 25.37 -29.76 5.48
CA LEU A 507 25.27 -30.01 6.92
C LEU A 507 26.44 -30.85 7.46
N ALA A 508 27.03 -31.71 6.63
CA ALA A 508 28.20 -32.51 7.01
C ALA A 508 29.50 -31.70 7.08
N LEU A 509 29.53 -30.48 6.52
CA LEU A 509 30.70 -29.59 6.57
C LEU A 509 30.76 -28.88 7.92
N ASP A 510 31.95 -28.77 8.51
CA ASP A 510 32.23 -27.99 9.73
C ASP A 510 33.12 -26.76 9.42
N GLU A 511 33.63 -26.08 10.45
CA GLU A 511 34.57 -24.95 10.27
C GLU A 511 35.98 -25.39 9.85
N SER A 512 36.32 -26.66 10.03
CA SER A 512 37.64 -27.22 9.69
C SER A 512 37.70 -27.76 8.26
N SER A 513 36.54 -27.98 7.64
CA SER A 513 36.38 -28.46 6.28
C SER A 513 36.93 -27.45 5.26
N ALA A 514 37.80 -27.91 4.36
CA ALA A 514 38.24 -27.10 3.22
C ALA A 514 37.06 -26.86 2.27
N MET A 515 36.67 -25.60 2.06
CA MET A 515 35.56 -25.19 1.19
C MET A 515 36.06 -24.26 0.11
N ASP A 516 35.62 -24.50 -1.14
CA ASP A 516 35.75 -23.50 -2.20
C ASP A 516 34.72 -22.36 -2.02
N ALA A 517 34.88 -21.29 -2.81
CA ALA A 517 34.02 -20.11 -2.70
C ALA A 517 32.53 -20.45 -2.94
N LYS A 518 32.24 -21.36 -3.90
CA LYS A 518 30.87 -21.80 -4.21
C LYS A 518 30.25 -22.53 -3.02
N THR A 519 30.96 -23.50 -2.43
CA THR A 519 30.47 -24.29 -1.29
C THR A 519 30.29 -23.42 -0.06
N ALA A 520 31.20 -22.47 0.20
CA ALA A 520 31.04 -21.52 1.29
C ALA A 520 29.81 -20.61 1.10
N ALA A 521 29.57 -20.12 -0.12
CA ALA A 521 28.38 -19.32 -0.44
C ALA A 521 27.09 -20.14 -0.26
N LEU A 522 27.07 -21.38 -0.75
CA LEU A 522 25.94 -22.30 -0.58
C LEU A 522 25.66 -22.59 0.89
N LYS A 523 26.70 -22.88 1.70
CA LYS A 523 26.53 -23.14 3.13
C LYS A 523 25.91 -21.96 3.88
N ARG A 524 26.16 -20.72 3.43
CA ARG A 524 25.59 -19.49 4.00
C ARG A 524 24.14 -19.25 3.54
N LEU A 525 23.85 -19.51 2.27
CA LEU A 525 22.59 -19.12 1.62
C LEU A 525 21.49 -20.20 1.70
N VAL A 526 21.87 -21.47 1.53
CA VAL A 526 20.93 -22.59 1.43
C VAL A 526 20.29 -22.82 2.80
N ARG A 527 18.96 -22.78 2.83
CA ARG A 527 18.17 -23.14 4.01
C ARG A 527 18.05 -24.65 4.08
N CYS A 528 18.77 -25.23 5.03
CA CYS A 528 18.64 -26.62 5.44
C CYS A 528 18.08 -26.62 6.87
N TYR A 529 16.89 -27.17 7.09
CA TYR A 529 16.36 -27.33 8.44
C TYR A 529 16.90 -28.64 9.02
N PRO A 530 17.25 -28.69 10.32
CA PRO A 530 17.61 -29.96 10.96
C PRO A 530 16.40 -30.90 10.96
N GLU A 531 16.67 -32.20 10.75
CA GLU A 531 15.67 -33.28 10.73
C GLU A 531 14.72 -33.16 11.94
N GLY A 532 13.41 -32.95 11.70
CA GLY A 532 12.38 -32.98 12.74
C GLY A 532 11.39 -31.82 12.79
N GLY A 533 11.55 -30.75 12.01
CA GLY A 533 10.45 -29.82 11.70
C GLY A 533 9.55 -30.44 10.62
N GLU A 534 8.24 -30.21 10.65
CA GLU A 534 7.37 -30.64 9.54
C GLU A 534 7.97 -30.14 8.21
N SER A 535 8.32 -31.10 7.35
CA SER A 535 8.92 -30.89 6.05
C SER A 535 7.94 -30.11 5.16
N ASN A 536 7.95 -28.78 5.27
CA ASN A 536 7.05 -27.96 4.48
C ASN A 536 7.61 -27.89 3.06
N ILE A 537 7.02 -28.65 2.13
CA ILE A 537 7.32 -28.54 0.69
C ILE A 537 6.88 -27.19 0.10
N ASN A 538 6.43 -26.25 0.96
CA ASN A 538 5.95 -24.91 0.65
C ASN A 538 4.81 -24.88 -0.38
N HIS A 539 4.21 -26.03 -0.70
CA HIS A 539 3.00 -26.13 -1.53
C HIS A 539 1.77 -25.55 -0.82
N PHE A 540 0.71 -25.35 -1.60
CA PHE A 540 -0.60 -24.94 -1.13
C PHE A 540 -1.06 -25.80 0.07
N PRO A 541 -1.32 -25.21 1.25
CA PRO A 541 -1.63 -25.93 2.49
C PRO A 541 -3.08 -26.43 2.51
N ILE A 542 -3.44 -27.24 1.54
CA ILE A 542 -4.78 -27.77 1.29
C ILE A 542 -5.39 -28.57 2.46
N LYS A 543 -4.56 -29.06 3.39
CA LYS A 543 -4.99 -29.72 4.63
C LYS A 543 -5.50 -28.71 5.68
N VAL A 544 -5.15 -27.44 5.55
CA VAL A 544 -5.53 -26.36 6.46
C VAL A 544 -6.85 -25.72 6.02
N GLU A 545 -7.21 -25.82 4.74
CA GLU A 545 -8.48 -25.31 4.18
C GLU A 545 -9.75 -25.74 4.95
N PRO A 546 -9.95 -27.01 5.35
CA PRO A 546 -11.12 -27.40 6.14
C PRO A 546 -11.16 -26.76 7.53
N VAL A 547 -10.00 -26.47 8.13
CA VAL A 547 -9.88 -25.85 9.45
C VAL A 547 -10.11 -24.34 9.37
N ILE A 548 -9.68 -23.72 8.28
CA ILE A 548 -9.85 -22.29 8.01
C ILE A 548 -11.31 -21.93 7.69
N ASN A 549 -12.00 -22.82 6.98
CA ASN A 549 -13.38 -22.62 6.53
C ASN A 549 -14.43 -23.14 7.53
N ALA A 550 -14.01 -23.77 8.64
CA ALA A 550 -14.85 -24.13 9.78
C ALA A 550 -15.05 -22.94 10.72
#